data_AF-A0A484MDJ1-F1
#
_entry.id   AF-A0A484MDJ1-F1
#
_cell.length_a   1.000
_cell.length_b   1.000
_cell.length_c   1.000
_cell.angle_alpha   90.00
_cell.angle_beta   90.00
_cell.angle_gamma   90.00
#
_symmetry.space_group_name_H-M   'P 1'
#
loop_
_entity.id
_entity.type
_entity.pdbx_description
1 polymer ?
#
loop_
_entity_poly.entity_id
_entity_poly.type
_entity_poly.pdbx_seq_one_letter_code
_entity_poly.pdbx_strand_id
1 'polypeptide(L)'
;MSEVNEEKTSGDFREMGLRLAQEVTSFVKKKMEKATRHGNLKSIKISFVGHSIGNIILRTALTESIMEPYLRYLHTYISISGPHLGYLYSSNSLFNSGLWLLKKLKGTQCIHQLTFTDDPDIQNTFLYKLCKRKTLENFRNIILLSSPQDGYVPYHSARIEMCQASSADSSKKGKRFMEMLNHCLDQLRAPSCEHRVFMRCDVNFDTSLQGKNLNTMIGRAAHIEFLESDSYVKFIMWSFPQLFR
;
A
#
# COMPACT_ATOMS: atom_id res chain seq x y z
N MET A 1 -12.25 6.11 -7.93
CA MET A 1 -11.85 4.75 -7.47
C MET A 1 -11.43 3.96 -8.71
N SER A 2 -10.56 2.96 -8.60
CA SER A 2 -10.20 2.15 -9.78
C SER A 2 -11.38 1.27 -10.18
N GLU A 3 -11.95 1.54 -11.34
CA GLU A 3 -13.14 0.84 -11.85
C GLU A 3 -12.76 -0.57 -12.33
N VAL A 4 -11.56 -0.73 -12.90
CA VAL A 4 -11.15 -2.01 -13.53
C VAL A 4 -10.89 -3.14 -12.52
N ASN A 5 -10.75 -2.81 -11.24
CA ASN A 5 -10.47 -3.75 -10.16
C ASN A 5 -11.63 -3.91 -9.16
N GLU A 6 -12.69 -3.12 -9.25
CA GLU A 6 -13.77 -3.05 -8.24
C GLU A 6 -14.39 -4.41 -7.93
N GLU A 7 -14.68 -5.21 -8.96
CA GLU A 7 -15.29 -6.54 -8.82
C GLU A 7 -14.27 -7.70 -8.87
N LYS A 8 -12.97 -7.39 -9.00
CA LYS A 8 -11.93 -8.37 -9.38
C LYS A 8 -10.70 -8.26 -8.46
N THR A 9 -10.95 -8.35 -7.16
CA THR A 9 -9.97 -8.11 -6.07
C THR A 9 -9.31 -9.37 -5.51
N SER A 10 -9.69 -10.55 -5.99
CA SER A 10 -9.22 -11.86 -5.48
C SER A 10 -8.15 -12.57 -6.33
N GLY A 11 -7.79 -12.00 -7.49
CA GLY A 11 -6.87 -12.58 -8.47
C GLY A 11 -5.38 -12.42 -8.13
N ASP A 12 -4.49 -12.64 -9.11
CA ASP A 12 -3.05 -12.36 -8.98
C ASP A 12 -2.81 -10.83 -8.98
N PHE A 13 -1.96 -10.33 -8.07
CA PHE A 13 -1.54 -8.92 -8.07
C PHE A 13 -0.91 -8.44 -9.38
N ARG A 14 -0.26 -9.32 -10.14
CA ARG A 14 0.30 -9.01 -11.46
C ARG A 14 -0.80 -8.57 -12.42
N GLU A 15 -1.90 -9.33 -12.48
CA GLU A 15 -3.04 -9.00 -13.34
C GLU A 15 -3.79 -7.75 -12.84
N MET A 16 -3.96 -7.62 -11.53
CA MET A 16 -4.57 -6.42 -10.93
C MET A 16 -3.73 -5.16 -11.21
N GLY A 17 -2.40 -5.29 -11.09
CA GLY A 17 -1.44 -4.23 -11.36
C GLY A 17 -1.43 -3.80 -12.82
N LEU A 18 -1.40 -4.77 -13.75
CA LEU A 18 -1.49 -4.49 -15.20
C LEU A 18 -2.77 -3.73 -15.56
N ARG A 19 -3.92 -4.17 -15.04
CA ARG A 19 -5.21 -3.49 -15.27
C ARG A 19 -5.19 -2.05 -14.75
N LEU A 20 -4.68 -1.85 -13.53
CA LEU A 20 -4.55 -0.50 -12.97
C LEU A 20 -3.59 0.37 -13.80
N ALA A 21 -2.46 -0.18 -14.24
CA ALA A 21 -1.50 0.54 -15.07
C ALA A 21 -2.13 0.99 -16.41
N GLN A 22 -2.97 0.17 -17.03
CA GLN A 22 -3.72 0.50 -18.24
C GLN A 22 -4.76 1.61 -17.98
N GLU A 23 -5.51 1.52 -16.89
CA GLU A 23 -6.49 2.54 -16.48
C GLU A 23 -5.82 3.89 -16.26
N VAL A 24 -4.74 3.92 -15.46
CA VAL A 24 -3.97 5.12 -15.14
C VAL A 24 -3.35 5.72 -16.39
N THR A 25 -2.71 4.91 -17.23
CA THR A 25 -2.07 5.39 -18.47
C THR A 25 -3.09 6.03 -19.40
N SER A 26 -4.26 5.40 -19.57
CA SER A 26 -5.34 5.91 -20.40
C SER A 26 -5.89 7.24 -19.86
N PHE A 27 -6.07 7.32 -18.53
CA PHE A 27 -6.51 8.54 -17.86
C PHE A 27 -5.51 9.69 -18.01
N VAL A 28 -4.23 9.43 -17.72
CA VAL A 28 -3.15 10.43 -17.78
C VAL A 28 -2.98 10.93 -19.20
N LYS A 29 -2.90 10.04 -20.20
CA LYS A 29 -2.79 10.42 -21.61
C LYS A 29 -3.90 11.37 -22.05
N LYS A 30 -5.16 11.03 -21.73
CA LYS A 30 -6.33 11.88 -22.03
C LYS A 30 -6.24 13.26 -21.36
N LYS A 31 -5.75 13.34 -20.12
CA LYS A 31 -5.57 14.60 -19.39
C LYS A 31 -4.43 15.44 -19.97
N MET A 32 -3.30 14.81 -20.31
CA MET A 32 -2.15 15.48 -20.92
C MET A 32 -2.50 16.05 -22.30
N GLU A 33 -3.16 15.28 -23.16
CA GLU A 33 -3.62 15.76 -24.47
C GLU A 33 -4.55 16.97 -24.35
N LYS A 34 -5.46 16.96 -23.36
CA LYS A 34 -6.33 18.11 -23.09
C LYS A 34 -5.52 19.33 -22.64
N ALA A 35 -4.54 19.15 -21.75
CA ALA A 35 -3.71 20.25 -21.25
C ALA A 35 -2.87 20.91 -22.36
N THR A 36 -2.27 20.10 -23.24
CA THR A 36 -1.48 20.57 -24.39
C THR A 36 -2.32 21.42 -25.34
N ARG A 37 -3.57 21.02 -25.63
CA ARG A 37 -4.47 21.78 -26.52
C ARG A 37 -4.86 23.16 -25.99
N HIS A 38 -4.81 23.38 -24.67
CA HIS A 38 -5.21 24.65 -24.04
C HIS A 38 -4.00 25.52 -23.66
N GLY A 39 -2.78 25.19 -24.14
CA GLY A 39 -1.57 25.97 -23.86
C GLY A 39 -1.15 26.01 -22.39
N ASN A 40 -1.70 25.14 -21.55
CA ASN A 40 -1.60 25.22 -20.10
C ASN A 40 -0.82 24.00 -19.54
N LEU A 41 0.38 23.78 -20.06
CA LEU A 41 1.33 22.78 -19.55
C LEU A 41 1.94 23.27 -18.22
N LYS A 42 1.10 23.44 -17.20
CA LYS A 42 1.58 23.45 -15.81
C LYS A 42 2.22 22.09 -15.51
N SER A 43 3.17 22.03 -14.57
CA SER A 43 3.84 20.78 -14.20
C SER A 43 2.80 19.72 -13.84
N ILE A 44 2.71 18.64 -14.62
CA ILE A 44 1.79 17.55 -14.35
C ILE A 44 2.26 16.83 -13.08
N LYS A 45 1.33 16.64 -12.16
CA LYS A 45 1.53 15.93 -10.90
C LYS A 45 0.55 14.76 -10.85
N ILE A 46 1.06 13.56 -10.65
CA ILE A 46 0.27 12.35 -10.50
C ILE A 46 0.38 11.91 -9.04
N SER A 47 -0.76 11.89 -8.34
CA SER A 47 -0.84 11.49 -6.95
C SER A 47 -1.76 10.28 -6.80
N PHE A 48 -1.41 9.39 -5.88
CA PHE A 48 -2.15 8.18 -5.59
C PHE A 48 -2.53 8.07 -4.13
N VAL A 49 -3.72 7.54 -3.89
CA VAL A 49 -4.17 7.09 -2.58
C VAL A 49 -4.47 5.61 -2.70
N GLY A 50 -3.77 4.78 -1.93
CA GLY A 50 -4.00 3.35 -1.85
C GLY A 50 -4.58 2.99 -0.49
N HIS A 51 -5.63 2.17 -0.46
CA HIS A 51 -6.17 1.58 0.75
C HIS A 51 -5.99 0.07 0.73
N SER A 52 -5.57 -0.51 1.85
CA SER A 52 -5.44 -1.97 2.00
C SER A 52 -4.61 -2.58 0.87
N ILE A 53 -5.09 -3.66 0.25
CA ILE A 53 -4.45 -4.33 -0.90
C ILE A 53 -4.27 -3.43 -2.13
N GLY A 54 -5.04 -2.34 -2.26
CA GLY A 54 -4.89 -1.36 -3.32
C GLY A 54 -3.49 -0.73 -3.36
N ASN A 55 -2.80 -0.70 -2.22
CA ASN A 55 -1.39 -0.29 -2.14
C ASN A 55 -0.46 -1.25 -2.88
N ILE A 56 -0.70 -2.56 -2.78
CA ILE A 56 0.08 -3.58 -3.48
C ILE A 56 -0.23 -3.54 -4.98
N ILE A 57 -1.50 -3.40 -5.34
CA ILE A 57 -1.93 -3.25 -6.74
C ILE A 57 -1.26 -2.03 -7.37
N LEU A 58 -1.27 -0.87 -6.68
CA LEU A 58 -0.60 0.35 -7.13
C LEU A 58 0.91 0.13 -7.32
N ARG A 59 1.61 -0.39 -6.31
CA ARG A 59 3.05 -0.65 -6.42
C ARG A 59 3.36 -1.58 -7.59
N THR A 60 2.50 -2.56 -7.85
CA THR A 60 2.63 -3.47 -8.99
C THR A 60 2.43 -2.75 -10.32
N ALA A 61 1.40 -1.92 -10.43
CA ALA A 61 1.15 -1.10 -11.62
C ALA A 61 2.35 -0.21 -11.98
N LEU A 62 3.04 0.34 -10.98
CA LEU A 62 4.25 1.16 -11.19
C LEU A 62 5.44 0.38 -11.75
N THR A 63 5.40 -0.96 -11.72
CA THR A 63 6.45 -1.81 -12.33
C THR A 63 6.18 -2.15 -13.79
N GLU A 64 4.99 -1.83 -14.31
CA GLU A 64 4.62 -2.08 -15.70
C GLU A 64 5.31 -1.08 -16.63
N SER A 65 5.83 -1.56 -17.76
CA SER A 65 6.55 -0.73 -18.74
C SER A 65 5.69 0.42 -19.30
N ILE A 66 4.37 0.23 -19.39
CA ILE A 66 3.44 1.28 -19.83
C ILE A 66 3.40 2.49 -18.89
N MET A 67 3.80 2.32 -17.62
CA MET A 67 3.89 3.40 -16.64
C MET A 67 5.21 4.17 -16.69
N GLU A 68 6.25 3.60 -17.31
CA GLU A 68 7.62 4.15 -17.33
C GLU A 68 7.68 5.64 -17.76
N PRO A 69 6.99 6.08 -18.84
CA PRO A 69 7.02 7.49 -19.25
C PRO A 69 6.42 8.45 -18.21
N TYR A 70 5.59 7.94 -17.30
CA TYR A 70 4.83 8.73 -16.33
C TYR A 70 5.46 8.76 -14.94
N LEU A 71 6.44 7.90 -14.66
CA LEU A 71 7.08 7.81 -13.33
C LEU A 71 7.69 9.13 -12.88
N ARG A 72 8.20 9.94 -13.83
CA ARG A 72 8.76 11.29 -13.56
C ARG A 72 7.74 12.32 -13.08
N TYR A 73 6.44 12.06 -13.24
CA TYR A 73 5.37 12.98 -12.80
C TYR A 73 4.76 12.58 -11.46
N LEU A 74 5.25 11.49 -10.83
CA LEU A 74 4.77 11.04 -9.54
C LEU A 74 5.06 12.08 -8.46
N HIS A 75 4.03 12.47 -7.72
CA HIS A 75 4.11 13.56 -6.75
C HIS A 75 3.82 13.06 -5.35
N THR A 76 2.57 12.72 -5.03
CA THR A 76 2.18 12.31 -3.67
C THR A 76 1.62 10.89 -3.66
N TYR A 77 2.14 10.05 -2.78
CA TYR A 77 1.60 8.74 -2.46
C TYR A 77 1.12 8.70 -1.02
N ILE A 78 -0.17 8.38 -0.83
CA ILE A 78 -0.76 8.15 0.48
C ILE A 78 -1.14 6.68 0.58
N SER A 79 -0.52 5.99 1.52
CA SER A 79 -0.82 4.60 1.82
C SER A 79 -1.63 4.50 3.09
N ILE A 80 -2.87 4.04 2.97
CA ILE A 80 -3.77 3.80 4.10
C ILE A 80 -3.81 2.30 4.35
N SER A 81 -3.31 1.86 5.51
CA SER A 81 -3.25 0.45 5.91
C SER A 81 -2.69 -0.47 4.82
N GLY A 82 -1.57 -0.12 4.19
CA GLY A 82 -0.99 -0.92 3.10
C GLY A 82 -0.15 -2.11 3.61
N PRO A 83 -0.42 -3.38 3.26
CA PRO A 83 0.38 -4.52 3.73
C PRO A 83 1.73 -4.65 2.99
N HIS A 84 2.57 -3.61 3.04
CA HIS A 84 3.77 -3.46 2.20
C HIS A 84 4.83 -4.55 2.38
N LEU A 85 4.90 -5.14 3.57
CA LEU A 85 5.78 -6.26 3.93
C LEU A 85 4.99 -7.57 4.10
N GLY A 86 3.71 -7.56 3.71
CA GLY A 86 2.80 -8.69 3.81
C GLY A 86 2.52 -9.08 5.24
N TYR A 87 2.27 -10.37 5.42
CA TYR A 87 1.76 -10.97 6.65
C TYR A 87 2.79 -11.86 7.36
N LEU A 88 4.07 -11.70 7.02
CA LEU A 88 5.14 -12.59 7.48
C LEU A 88 5.30 -12.60 9.01
N TYR A 89 5.04 -11.45 9.67
CA TYR A 89 5.01 -11.28 11.13
C TYR A 89 3.65 -10.78 11.64
N SER A 90 2.55 -11.32 11.12
CA SER A 90 1.21 -10.98 11.62
C SER A 90 1.00 -11.45 13.07
N SER A 91 0.75 -10.53 13.99
CA SER A 91 0.57 -10.79 15.43
C SER A 91 -0.85 -11.19 15.82
N ASN A 92 -1.85 -11.02 14.95
CA ASN A 92 -3.26 -11.27 15.29
C ASN A 92 -3.67 -12.72 14.97
N SER A 93 -3.82 -13.55 16.01
CA SER A 93 -4.13 -14.99 15.88
C SER A 93 -5.52 -15.27 15.31
N LEU A 94 -6.51 -14.41 15.59
CA LEU A 94 -7.87 -14.52 15.05
C LEU A 94 -7.90 -14.21 13.56
N PHE A 95 -7.22 -13.14 13.16
CA PHE A 95 -7.04 -12.81 11.75
C PHE A 95 -6.24 -13.91 11.03
N ASN A 96 -5.15 -14.41 11.62
CA ASN A 96 -4.37 -15.50 11.03
C ASN A 96 -5.20 -16.78 10.84
N SER A 97 -6.08 -17.11 11.77
CA SER A 97 -7.03 -18.23 11.66
C SER A 97 -8.07 -18.00 10.56
N GLY A 98 -8.62 -16.78 10.46
CA GLY A 98 -9.53 -16.38 9.38
C GLY A 98 -8.87 -16.38 8.00
N LEU A 99 -7.61 -15.92 7.91
CA LEU A 99 -6.81 -15.94 6.70
C LEU A 99 -6.49 -17.36 6.27
N TRP A 100 -6.13 -18.25 7.20
CA TRP A 100 -5.95 -19.67 6.94
C TRP A 100 -7.23 -20.32 6.41
N LEU A 101 -8.39 -19.99 7.00
CA LEU A 101 -9.68 -20.46 6.52
C LEU A 101 -10.02 -19.93 5.13
N LEU A 102 -9.79 -18.64 4.86
CA LEU A 102 -10.00 -18.04 3.53
C LEU A 102 -9.07 -18.64 2.47
N LYS A 103 -7.81 -18.92 2.80
CA LYS A 103 -6.89 -19.66 1.91
C LYS A 103 -7.47 -21.03 1.56
N LYS A 104 -7.94 -21.76 2.56
CA LYS A 104 -8.45 -23.12 2.40
C LYS A 104 -9.79 -23.18 1.64
N LEU A 105 -10.65 -22.18 1.84
CA LEU A 105 -12.01 -22.17 1.28
C LEU A 105 -12.14 -21.43 -0.05
N LYS A 106 -11.37 -20.37 -0.28
CA LYS A 106 -11.51 -19.52 -1.47
C LYS A 106 -10.28 -19.52 -2.39
N GLY A 107 -9.14 -20.09 -1.97
CA GLY A 107 -7.96 -20.26 -2.83
C GLY A 107 -7.49 -18.98 -3.52
N THR A 108 -7.69 -17.81 -2.90
CA THR A 108 -7.45 -16.52 -3.56
C THR A 108 -5.94 -16.27 -3.71
N GLN A 109 -5.46 -16.15 -4.95
CA GLN A 109 -4.02 -16.07 -5.23
C GLN A 109 -3.35 -14.87 -4.55
N CYS A 110 -4.02 -13.71 -4.47
CA CYS A 110 -3.52 -12.55 -3.74
C CYS A 110 -3.20 -12.85 -2.28
N ILE A 111 -3.97 -13.74 -1.62
CA ILE A 111 -3.71 -14.11 -0.22
C ILE A 111 -2.45 -14.97 -0.13
N HIS A 112 -2.21 -15.86 -1.09
CA HIS A 112 -0.96 -16.62 -1.15
C HIS A 112 0.25 -15.68 -1.31
N GLN A 113 0.15 -14.68 -2.19
CA GLN A 113 1.18 -13.66 -2.39
C GLN A 113 1.40 -12.76 -1.16
N LEU A 114 0.34 -12.38 -0.45
CA LEU A 114 0.43 -11.58 0.79
C LEU A 114 1.08 -12.34 1.95
N THR A 115 0.99 -13.67 1.93
CA THR A 115 1.45 -14.55 3.01
C THR A 115 2.68 -15.38 2.66
N PHE A 116 3.33 -15.09 1.53
CA PHE A 116 4.56 -15.76 1.10
C PHE A 116 4.38 -17.28 0.93
N THR A 117 3.22 -17.68 0.39
CA THR A 117 2.88 -19.09 0.12
C THR A 117 2.56 -19.34 -1.35
N ASP A 118 2.90 -18.39 -2.22
CA ASP A 118 2.87 -18.50 -3.68
C ASP A 118 4.13 -19.15 -4.26
N ASP A 119 5.19 -19.31 -3.46
CA ASP A 119 6.42 -20.03 -3.80
C ASP A 119 7.04 -20.66 -2.55
N PRO A 120 7.66 -21.85 -2.62
CA PRO A 120 8.36 -22.47 -1.48
C PRO A 120 9.58 -21.66 -1.00
N ASP A 121 10.25 -20.90 -1.87
CA ASP A 121 11.32 -19.99 -1.50
C ASP A 121 10.80 -18.55 -1.39
N ILE A 122 10.90 -17.97 -0.19
CA ILE A 122 10.52 -16.57 0.08
C ILE A 122 11.14 -15.62 -0.94
N GLN A 123 12.37 -15.88 -1.41
CA GLN A 123 13.02 -14.99 -2.38
C GLN A 123 12.35 -14.97 -3.76
N ASN A 124 11.60 -16.03 -4.07
CA ASN A 124 10.89 -16.17 -5.32
C ASN A 124 9.43 -15.71 -5.26
N THR A 125 8.88 -15.53 -4.05
CA THR A 125 7.54 -15.00 -3.83
C THR A 125 7.37 -13.62 -4.47
N PHE A 126 6.13 -13.35 -4.86
CA PHE A 126 5.73 -12.10 -5.49
C PHE A 126 6.12 -10.87 -4.65
N LEU A 127 5.75 -10.87 -3.37
CA LEU A 127 5.87 -9.67 -2.53
C LEU A 127 7.33 -9.37 -2.18
N TYR A 128 8.16 -10.41 -2.01
CA TYR A 128 9.61 -10.23 -1.87
C TYR A 128 10.20 -9.58 -3.12
N LYS A 129 9.85 -10.06 -4.32
CA LYS A 129 10.29 -9.47 -5.59
C LYS A 129 9.78 -8.03 -5.75
N LEU A 130 8.54 -7.73 -5.35
CA LEU A 130 7.97 -6.38 -5.42
C LEU A 130 8.73 -5.38 -4.53
N CYS A 131 9.18 -5.79 -3.35
CA CYS A 131 9.98 -4.92 -2.47
C CYS A 131 11.31 -4.49 -3.07
N LYS A 132 11.87 -5.29 -3.99
CA LYS A 132 13.09 -4.94 -4.74
C LYS A 132 12.84 -3.96 -5.89
N ARG A 133 11.59 -3.77 -6.31
CA ARG A 133 11.24 -2.86 -7.40
C ARG A 133 11.12 -1.43 -6.90
N LYS A 134 11.59 -0.51 -7.75
CA LYS A 134 11.58 0.95 -7.56
C LYS A 134 10.18 1.53 -7.67
N THR A 135 9.39 1.32 -6.63
CA THR A 135 7.95 1.66 -6.56
C THR A 135 7.66 2.83 -5.63
N LEU A 136 8.64 3.20 -4.78
CA LEU A 136 8.51 4.30 -3.83
C LEU A 136 9.44 5.47 -4.19
N GLU A 137 10.61 5.21 -4.77
CA GLU A 137 11.66 6.23 -4.97
C GLU A 137 11.24 7.42 -5.85
N ASN A 138 10.26 7.25 -6.74
CA ASN A 138 9.85 8.29 -7.69
C ASN A 138 8.85 9.30 -7.11
N PHE A 139 8.29 9.04 -5.92
CA PHE A 139 7.36 9.97 -5.28
C PHE A 139 8.10 11.06 -4.49
N ARG A 140 7.65 12.31 -4.62
CA ARG A 140 8.13 13.44 -3.82
C ARG A 140 7.64 13.39 -2.38
N ASN A 141 6.39 12.98 -2.19
CA ASN A 141 5.74 12.89 -0.90
C ASN A 141 5.21 11.48 -0.68
N ILE A 142 5.56 10.86 0.44
CA ILE A 142 5.06 9.54 0.83
C ILE A 142 4.53 9.64 2.25
N ILE A 143 3.24 9.36 2.42
CA ILE A 143 2.56 9.35 3.70
C ILE A 143 2.04 7.95 3.96
N LEU A 144 2.48 7.35 5.06
CA LEU A 144 1.99 6.05 5.52
C LEU A 144 1.04 6.29 6.70
N LEU A 145 -0.21 5.89 6.53
CA LEU A 145 -1.27 6.01 7.51
C LEU A 145 -1.58 4.62 8.07
N SER A 146 -1.44 4.49 9.38
CA SER A 146 -1.60 3.24 10.10
C SER A 146 -2.42 3.44 11.36
N SER A 147 -3.11 2.38 11.78
CA SER A 147 -3.82 2.34 13.05
C SER A 147 -3.34 1.11 13.82
N PRO A 148 -2.91 1.25 15.09
CA PRO A 148 -2.60 0.10 15.92
C PRO A 148 -3.85 -0.75 16.22
N GLN A 149 -5.05 -0.20 16.00
CA GLN A 149 -6.33 -0.90 16.11
C GLN A 149 -6.71 -1.68 14.84
N ASP A 150 -5.97 -1.53 13.73
CA ASP A 150 -6.19 -2.31 12.50
C ASP A 150 -5.78 -3.77 12.72
N GLY A 151 -6.78 -4.65 12.79
CA GLY A 151 -6.56 -6.08 12.97
C GLY A 151 -6.38 -6.85 11.66
N TYR A 152 -6.56 -6.20 10.50
CA TYR A 152 -6.51 -6.80 9.17
C TYR A 152 -5.15 -6.66 8.51
N VAL A 153 -4.41 -5.59 8.79
CA VAL A 153 -3.09 -5.36 8.22
C VAL A 153 -2.08 -5.24 9.36
N PRO A 154 -0.99 -6.04 9.35
CA PRO A 154 0.01 -5.94 10.41
C PRO A 154 0.55 -4.52 10.48
N TYR A 155 0.48 -3.92 11.67
CA TYR A 155 0.81 -2.52 11.89
C TYR A 155 2.19 -2.12 11.35
N HIS A 156 3.21 -2.94 11.62
CA HIS A 156 4.57 -2.71 11.11
C HIS A 156 4.66 -2.77 9.57
N SER A 157 3.80 -3.57 8.94
CA SER A 157 3.71 -3.71 7.48
C SER A 157 3.11 -2.44 6.86
N ALA A 158 2.05 -1.89 7.46
CA ALA A 158 1.46 -0.59 7.09
C ALA A 158 2.46 0.55 7.13
N ARG A 159 3.44 0.46 8.04
CA ARG A 159 4.40 1.51 8.34
C ARG A 159 5.76 1.32 7.66
N ILE A 160 5.99 0.19 7.00
CA ILE A 160 7.32 -0.17 6.47
C ILE A 160 8.37 -0.02 7.58
N GLU A 161 8.20 -0.79 8.66
CA GLU A 161 9.08 -0.77 9.82
C GLU A 161 9.31 -2.17 10.40
N MET A 162 10.29 -2.28 11.30
CA MET A 162 10.52 -3.50 12.07
C MET A 162 9.44 -3.65 13.15
N CYS A 163 9.14 -4.90 13.51
CA CYS A 163 8.40 -5.23 14.72
C CYS A 163 9.26 -6.03 15.70
N GLN A 164 8.84 -6.10 16.96
CA GLN A 164 9.56 -6.83 18.02
C GLN A 164 9.79 -8.31 17.69
N ALA A 165 8.81 -8.95 17.04
CA ALA A 165 8.96 -10.35 16.60
C ALA A 165 10.04 -10.48 15.53
N SER A 166 10.12 -9.52 14.59
CA SER A 166 11.16 -9.53 13.54
C SER A 166 12.55 -9.18 14.07
N SER A 167 12.66 -8.31 15.08
CA SER A 167 13.96 -7.92 15.62
C SER A 167 14.62 -9.01 16.45
N ALA A 168 13.82 -9.90 17.06
CA ALA A 168 14.32 -11.06 17.77
C ALA A 168 14.56 -12.30 16.87
N ASP A 169 14.16 -12.25 15.59
CA ASP A 169 14.22 -13.40 14.69
C ASP A 169 15.52 -13.44 13.87
N SER A 170 16.46 -14.30 14.29
CA SER A 170 17.73 -14.54 13.60
C SER A 170 17.67 -15.64 12.52
N SER A 171 16.47 -16.21 12.26
CA SER A 171 16.29 -17.27 11.28
C SER A 171 16.46 -16.79 9.84
N LYS A 172 16.46 -17.73 8.87
CA LYS A 172 16.44 -17.39 7.44
C LYS A 172 15.25 -16.49 7.09
N LYS A 173 14.08 -16.74 7.70
CA LYS A 173 12.86 -15.94 7.51
C LYS A 173 13.07 -14.49 7.96
N GLY A 174 13.62 -14.28 9.17
CA GLY A 174 13.96 -12.95 9.69
C GLY A 174 14.93 -12.19 8.80
N LYS A 175 15.96 -12.87 8.29
CA LYS A 175 16.89 -12.27 7.33
C LYS A 175 16.19 -11.81 6.04
N ARG A 176 15.30 -12.62 5.46
CA ARG A 176 14.55 -12.24 4.24
C ARG A 176 13.58 -11.09 4.48
N PHE A 177 12.93 -11.04 5.64
CA PHE A 177 12.10 -9.90 6.02
C PHE A 177 12.91 -8.61 6.12
N MET A 178 14.06 -8.67 6.80
CA MET A 178 14.96 -7.52 6.95
C MET A 178 15.48 -7.03 5.59
N GLU A 179 15.79 -7.94 4.67
CA GLU A 179 16.12 -7.56 3.29
C GLU A 179 14.96 -6.80 2.64
N MET A 180 13.73 -7.30 2.69
CA MET A 180 12.57 -6.61 2.09
C MET A 180 12.35 -5.22 2.68
N LEU A 181 12.43 -5.12 4.02
CA LEU A 181 12.31 -3.87 4.73
C LEU A 181 13.38 -2.87 4.28
N ASN A 182 14.64 -3.29 4.23
CA ASN A 182 15.75 -2.44 3.82
C ASN A 182 15.57 -1.96 2.38
N HIS A 183 15.18 -2.81 1.43
CA HIS A 183 14.90 -2.36 0.05
C HIS A 183 13.81 -1.28 -0.01
N CYS A 184 12.80 -1.33 0.86
CA CYS A 184 11.77 -0.30 0.92
C CYS A 184 12.30 0.99 1.57
N LEU A 185 13.03 0.87 2.69
CA LEU A 185 13.64 2.02 3.38
C LEU A 185 14.67 2.74 2.52
N ASP A 186 15.46 2.00 1.74
CA ASP A 186 16.46 2.55 0.83
C ASP A 186 15.81 3.39 -0.27
N GLN A 187 14.66 2.95 -0.80
CA GLN A 187 13.88 3.76 -1.74
C GLN A 187 13.31 5.03 -1.11
N LEU A 188 12.83 4.95 0.14
CA LEU A 188 12.31 6.11 0.87
C LEU A 188 13.42 7.13 1.18
N ARG A 189 14.65 6.66 1.34
CA ARG A 189 15.85 7.48 1.60
C ARG A 189 16.63 7.84 0.34
N ALA A 190 16.19 7.37 -0.84
CA ALA A 190 16.92 7.55 -2.08
C ALA A 190 17.09 9.05 -2.38
N PRO A 191 18.31 9.48 -2.80
CA PRO A 191 18.57 10.86 -3.17
C PRO A 191 17.55 11.38 -4.18
N SER A 192 17.12 12.62 -3.99
CA SER A 192 16.19 13.31 -4.88
C SER A 192 16.73 14.71 -5.12
N CYS A 193 16.58 15.22 -6.34
CA CYS A 193 16.96 16.59 -6.69
C CYS A 193 16.15 17.64 -5.91
N GLU A 194 15.02 17.23 -5.33
CA GLU A 194 14.14 18.08 -4.54
C GLU A 194 13.87 17.47 -3.17
N HIS A 195 13.47 18.30 -2.21
CA HIS A 195 13.13 17.86 -0.85
C HIS A 195 12.00 16.82 -0.88
N ARG A 196 12.29 15.60 -0.43
CA ARG A 196 11.32 14.50 -0.31
C ARG A 196 10.68 14.53 1.08
N VAL A 197 9.35 14.53 1.13
CA VAL A 197 8.61 14.38 2.40
C VAL A 197 8.30 12.90 2.61
N PHE A 198 8.73 12.36 3.74
CA PHE A 198 8.32 11.04 4.21
C PHE A 198 7.72 11.18 5.61
N MET A 199 6.47 10.72 5.77
CA MET A 199 5.73 10.83 7.02
C MET A 199 5.03 9.51 7.35
N ARG A 200 5.08 9.12 8.62
CA ARG A 200 4.25 8.06 9.19
C ARG A 200 3.27 8.70 10.15
N CYS A 201 1.97 8.50 9.95
CA CYS A 201 0.94 9.01 10.84
C CYS A 201 0.19 7.86 11.48
N ASP A 202 0.00 7.98 12.78
CA ASP A 202 -0.80 7.06 13.57
C ASP A 202 -2.19 7.62 13.79
N VAL A 203 -3.17 6.77 13.50
CA VAL A 203 -4.58 7.09 13.61
C VAL A 203 -5.17 6.18 14.67
N ASN A 204 -5.58 6.82 15.78
CA ASN A 204 -6.30 6.16 16.85
C ASN A 204 -7.77 6.50 16.69
N PHE A 205 -8.59 5.47 16.48
CA PHE A 205 -10.04 5.61 16.49
C PHE A 205 -10.55 5.51 17.91
N ASP A 206 -11.48 6.39 18.28
CA ASP A 206 -12.16 6.30 19.56
C ASP A 206 -13.15 5.13 19.54
N THR A 207 -12.68 3.97 19.97
CA THR A 207 -13.49 2.75 20.03
C THR A 207 -14.42 2.73 21.24
N SER A 208 -14.40 3.75 22.12
CA SER A 208 -15.28 3.80 23.29
C SER A 208 -16.76 3.98 22.92
N LEU A 209 -17.03 4.59 21.76
CA LEU A 209 -18.38 4.82 21.22
C LEU A 209 -18.90 3.65 20.37
N GLN A 210 -18.00 2.78 19.89
CA GLN A 210 -18.37 1.59 19.14
C GLN A 210 -18.62 0.44 20.13
N GLY A 211 -19.89 0.10 20.37
CA GLY A 211 -20.27 -1.03 21.23
C GLY A 211 -19.46 -2.30 20.92
N LYS A 212 -19.25 -3.17 21.92
CA LYS A 212 -18.45 -4.41 21.82
C LYS A 212 -19.04 -5.39 20.79
N ASN A 213 -18.83 -5.12 19.51
CA ASN A 213 -19.23 -5.93 18.38
C ASN A 213 -18.02 -6.70 17.86
N LEU A 214 -18.27 -7.85 17.24
CA LEU A 214 -17.21 -8.69 16.62
C LEU A 214 -16.35 -7.91 15.63
N ASN A 215 -16.92 -6.91 14.93
CA ASN A 215 -16.18 -6.03 14.02
C ASN A 215 -15.11 -5.17 14.72
N THR A 216 -15.38 -4.70 15.95
CA THR A 216 -14.45 -3.93 16.78
C THR A 216 -13.37 -4.86 17.38
N MET A 217 -13.75 -6.08 17.76
CA MET A 217 -12.86 -7.08 18.34
C MET A 217 -11.87 -7.68 17.31
N ILE A 218 -12.26 -7.77 16.04
CA ILE A 218 -11.41 -8.24 14.93
C ILE A 218 -10.53 -7.10 14.38
N GLY A 219 -10.80 -5.84 14.74
CA GLY A 219 -10.12 -4.67 14.18
C GLY A 219 -10.57 -4.30 12.76
N ARG A 220 -11.72 -4.83 12.33
CA ARG A 220 -12.36 -4.49 11.04
C ARG A 220 -12.87 -3.06 11.02
N ALA A 221 -13.39 -2.61 12.17
CA ALA A 221 -13.92 -1.26 12.32
C ALA A 221 -12.84 -0.23 11.98
N ALA A 222 -11.67 -0.29 12.63
CA ALA A 222 -10.54 0.59 12.34
C ALA A 222 -10.07 0.52 10.87
N HIS A 223 -10.09 -0.68 10.26
CA HIS A 223 -9.70 -0.86 8.85
C HIS A 223 -10.64 -0.13 7.86
N ILE A 224 -11.95 -0.10 8.16
CA ILE A 224 -12.99 0.53 7.34
C ILE A 224 -13.14 2.02 7.68
N GLU A 225 -13.03 2.38 8.95
CA GLU A 225 -13.25 3.74 9.49
C GLU A 225 -12.28 4.77 8.91
N PHE A 226 -11.11 4.33 8.44
CA PHE A 226 -10.20 5.17 7.65
C PHE A 226 -10.85 5.82 6.41
N LEU A 227 -11.83 5.15 5.79
CA LEU A 227 -12.52 5.61 4.60
C LEU A 227 -13.85 6.31 4.92
N GLU A 228 -14.48 5.95 6.03
CA GLU A 228 -15.80 6.47 6.43
C GLU A 228 -15.69 7.73 7.31
N SER A 229 -14.54 7.98 7.95
CA SER A 229 -14.34 9.18 8.75
C SER A 229 -14.02 10.40 7.87
N ASP A 230 -15.09 11.11 7.50
CA ASP A 230 -15.07 12.39 6.82
C ASP A 230 -14.09 13.40 7.47
N SER A 231 -14.02 13.36 8.81
CA SER A 231 -13.12 14.18 9.63
C SER A 231 -11.65 13.91 9.34
N TYR A 232 -11.29 12.65 9.07
CA TYR A 232 -9.92 12.25 8.81
C TYR A 232 -9.43 12.71 7.43
N VAL A 233 -10.24 12.50 6.40
CA VAL A 233 -9.95 12.96 5.04
C VAL A 233 -9.83 14.49 5.02
N LYS A 234 -10.77 15.18 5.68
CA LYS A 234 -10.72 16.64 5.84
C LYS A 234 -9.48 17.09 6.60
N PHE A 235 -9.12 16.42 7.70
CA PHE A 235 -7.91 16.74 8.48
C PHE A 235 -6.64 16.64 7.65
N ILE A 236 -6.46 15.56 6.87
CA ILE A 236 -5.26 15.40 6.03
C ILE A 236 -5.23 16.47 4.92
N MET A 237 -6.36 16.73 4.26
CA MET A 237 -6.44 17.73 3.19
C MET A 237 -6.20 19.16 3.71
N TRP A 238 -6.67 19.48 4.92
CA TRP A 238 -6.55 20.81 5.53
C TRP A 238 -5.22 21.04 6.24
N SER A 239 -4.64 20.00 6.85
CA SER A 239 -3.37 20.11 7.58
C SER A 239 -2.17 20.07 6.65
N PHE A 240 -2.32 19.44 5.47
CA PHE A 240 -1.23 19.28 4.51
C PHE A 240 -1.60 19.70 3.07
N PRO A 241 -2.16 20.92 2.85
CA PRO A 241 -2.58 21.37 1.53
C PRO A 241 -1.44 21.39 0.51
N GLN A 242 -0.20 21.62 0.96
CA GLN A 242 1.01 21.57 0.15
C GLN A 242 1.30 20.19 -0.47
N LEU A 243 0.76 19.11 0.10
CA LEU A 243 0.91 17.76 -0.44
C LEU A 243 -0.07 17.49 -1.60
N PHE A 244 -1.06 18.37 -1.81
CA PHE A 244 -2.13 18.21 -2.79
C PHE A 244 -2.21 19.36 -3.82
N ARG A 245 -1.46 20.45 -3.63
CA ARG A 245 -1.41 21.63 -4.51
C ARG A 245 -0.29 21.56 -5.54
#